data_AF-K8P3S9-F1
#
_entry.id   AF-K8P3S9-F1
#
_cell.length_a   1.000
_cell.length_b   1.000
_cell.length_c   1.000
_cell.angle_alpha   90.00
_cell.angle_beta   90.00
_cell.angle_gamma   90.00
#
_symmetry.space_group_name_H-M   'P 1'
#
loop_
_entity.id
_entity.type
_entity.pdbx_description
1 polymer ?
#
loop_
_entity_poly.entity_id
_entity_poly.type
_entity_poly.pdbx_seq_one_letter_code
_entity_poly.pdbx_strand_id
1 'polypeptide(L)'
;MASFQEIIKHWPQVTRDKIKASKLNGSRDRLASDAHWNADQALMAQVQILDARKREHERNYRLTGDLNSKQWADQTAAEAAETREELREHREHKPKDSAFIDEEELAKWANKHRQVKWRERTIVVKLPKGQTATAYLTNAREQVNVARRALKLIETAPLTADEAVAQATSCIKAIAANGAPDLRDLSRLLPSPDGRQRQGNISWPQTHTRDGDWFNDGFALFVWTMQDVVTAKIASEIKRTAKPDALSATERPHKISEAKARLLELERLEEAAFLLASEENPSLERRRGLDFQALLQIEPTPADELEFG
;
A
#
# COMPACT_ATOMS: atom_id res chain seq x y z
N MET A 1 12.09 20.49 -14.19
CA MET A 1 11.18 19.32 -14.37
C MET A 1 10.09 19.75 -15.32
N ALA A 2 9.73 18.94 -16.31
CA ALA A 2 8.59 19.25 -17.18
C ALA A 2 7.31 19.31 -16.34
N SER A 3 6.43 20.27 -16.63
CA SER A 3 5.14 20.36 -15.93
C SER A 3 4.23 19.19 -16.34
N PHE A 4 3.25 18.84 -15.49
CA PHE A 4 2.27 17.79 -15.83
C PHE A 4 1.55 18.08 -17.15
N GLN A 5 1.24 19.36 -17.43
CA GLN A 5 0.60 19.80 -18.67
C GLN A 5 1.48 19.57 -19.90
N GLU A 6 2.80 19.74 -19.78
CA GLU A 6 3.76 19.44 -20.85
C GLU A 6 3.82 17.93 -21.13
N ILE A 7 3.81 17.11 -20.08
CA ILE A 7 3.88 15.64 -20.22
C ILE A 7 2.65 15.10 -20.95
N ILE A 8 1.44 15.51 -20.54
CA ILE A 8 0.21 15.00 -21.15
C ILE A 8 -0.08 15.58 -22.54
N LYS A 9 0.64 16.62 -22.98
CA LYS A 9 0.45 17.25 -24.30
C LYS A 9 0.62 16.24 -25.45
N HIS A 10 1.44 15.21 -25.24
CA HIS A 10 1.74 14.15 -26.20
C HIS A 10 0.83 12.93 -26.09
N TRP A 11 -0.13 12.92 -25.15
CA TRP A 11 -1.07 11.82 -24.98
C TRP A 11 -2.24 11.93 -25.96
N PRO A 12 -2.97 10.82 -26.22
CA PRO A 12 -4.16 10.84 -27.05
C PRO A 12 -5.17 11.91 -26.59
N GLN A 13 -5.84 12.55 -27.56
CA GLN A 13 -6.80 13.63 -27.28
C GLN A 13 -7.91 13.16 -26.31
N VAL A 14 -8.46 11.97 -26.55
CA VAL A 14 -9.49 11.37 -25.71
C VAL A 14 -9.03 11.21 -24.26
N THR A 15 -7.76 10.83 -24.05
CA THR A 15 -7.18 10.73 -22.71
C THR A 15 -7.09 12.08 -22.02
N ARG A 16 -6.65 13.13 -22.74
CA ARG A 16 -6.62 14.49 -22.20
C ARG A 16 -8.00 14.98 -21.80
N ASP A 17 -9.02 14.66 -22.60
CA ASP A 17 -10.40 15.04 -22.32
C ASP A 17 -10.97 14.29 -21.12
N LYS A 18 -10.65 12.99 -20.95
CA LYS A 18 -10.95 12.21 -19.73
C LYS A 18 -10.32 12.84 -18.48
N ILE A 19 -9.06 13.27 -18.56
CA ILE A 19 -8.38 13.95 -17.44
C ILE A 19 -9.10 15.28 -17.12
N LYS A 20 -9.42 16.10 -18.12
CA LYS A 20 -10.15 17.36 -17.91
C LYS A 20 -11.53 17.13 -17.29
N ALA A 21 -12.28 16.15 -17.80
CA ALA A 21 -13.59 15.78 -17.25
C ALA A 21 -13.47 15.31 -15.79
N SER A 22 -12.45 14.50 -15.48
CA SER A 22 -12.17 14.06 -14.11
C SER A 22 -11.84 15.21 -13.19
N LYS A 23 -11.10 16.23 -13.65
CA LYS A 23 -10.80 17.43 -12.86
C LYS A 23 -12.06 18.22 -12.55
N LEU A 24 -12.90 18.45 -13.56
CA LEU A 24 -14.16 19.17 -13.40
C LEU A 24 -15.10 18.45 -12.42
N ASN A 25 -15.26 17.13 -12.57
CA ASN A 25 -16.07 16.32 -11.68
C ASN A 25 -15.50 16.33 -10.25
N GLY A 26 -14.18 16.19 -10.11
CA GLY A 26 -13.53 16.25 -8.80
C GLY A 26 -13.69 17.59 -8.09
N SER A 27 -13.62 18.71 -8.80
CA SER A 27 -13.92 20.02 -8.22
C SER A 27 -15.37 20.10 -7.74
N ARG A 28 -16.32 19.60 -8.53
CA ARG A 28 -17.74 19.57 -8.15
C ARG A 28 -17.99 18.71 -6.92
N ASP A 29 -17.38 17.53 -6.87
CA ASP A 29 -17.57 16.56 -5.79
C ASP A 29 -16.88 17.02 -4.50
N ARG A 30 -15.71 17.68 -4.58
CA ARG A 30 -15.08 18.35 -3.43
C ARG A 30 -15.99 19.44 -2.86
N LEU A 31 -16.55 20.30 -3.70
CA LEU A 31 -17.50 21.33 -3.24
C LEU A 31 -18.73 20.72 -2.59
N ALA A 32 -19.26 19.61 -3.13
CA ALA A 32 -20.37 18.89 -2.53
C ALA A 32 -20.00 18.25 -1.17
N SER A 33 -18.81 17.66 -1.07
CA SER A 33 -18.28 17.10 0.18
C SER A 33 -18.03 18.18 1.23
N ASP A 34 -17.46 19.32 0.86
CA ASP A 34 -17.22 20.45 1.76
C ASP A 34 -18.56 21.03 2.26
N ALA A 35 -19.54 21.18 1.36
CA ALA A 35 -20.88 21.61 1.72
C ALA A 35 -21.55 20.62 2.70
N HIS A 36 -21.43 19.31 2.44
CA HIS A 36 -21.96 18.27 3.33
C HIS A 36 -21.27 18.29 4.70
N TRP A 37 -19.95 18.40 4.73
CA TRP A 37 -19.17 18.51 5.96
C TRP A 37 -19.56 19.73 6.78
N ASN A 38 -19.69 20.89 6.14
CA ASN A 38 -20.11 22.11 6.81
C ASN A 38 -21.52 21.99 7.40
N ALA A 39 -22.44 21.33 6.68
CA ALA A 39 -23.79 21.04 7.19
C ALA A 39 -23.76 20.05 8.37
N ASP A 40 -22.93 19.00 8.31
CA ASP A 40 -22.74 18.05 9.42
C ASP A 40 -22.23 18.76 10.69
N GLN A 41 -21.24 19.63 10.54
CA GLN A 41 -20.69 20.42 11.65
C GLN A 41 -21.72 21.41 12.22
N ALA A 42 -22.53 22.04 11.37
CA ALA A 42 -23.59 22.94 11.81
C ALA A 42 -24.66 22.21 12.64
N LEU A 43 -25.14 21.06 12.15
CA LEU A 43 -26.10 20.21 12.88
C LEU A 43 -25.51 19.69 14.20
N MET A 44 -24.25 19.26 14.18
CA MET A 44 -23.56 18.82 15.39
C MET A 44 -23.43 19.94 16.44
N ALA A 45 -23.08 21.16 16.01
CA ALA A 45 -23.01 22.33 16.88
C ALA A 45 -24.39 22.69 17.45
N GLN A 46 -25.45 22.59 16.64
CA GLN A 46 -26.83 22.83 17.08
C GLN A 46 -27.25 21.83 18.17
N VAL A 47 -26.97 20.52 17.99
CA VAL A 47 -27.23 19.51 19.03
C VAL A 47 -26.49 19.84 20.33
N GLN A 48 -25.23 20.26 20.26
CA GLN A 48 -24.44 20.65 21.44
C GLN A 48 -25.03 21.87 22.17
N ILE A 49 -25.49 22.87 21.42
CA ILE A 49 -26.16 24.06 21.97
C ILE A 49 -27.46 23.66 22.69
N LEU A 50 -28.29 22.82 22.05
CA LEU A 50 -29.54 22.35 22.64
C LEU A 50 -29.28 21.51 23.90
N ASP A 51 -28.29 20.62 23.89
CA ASP A 51 -27.91 19.85 25.07
C ASP A 51 -27.42 20.73 26.23
N ALA A 52 -26.67 21.80 25.93
CA ALA A 52 -26.23 22.76 26.94
C ALA A 52 -27.42 23.53 27.54
N ARG A 53 -28.33 24.04 26.71
CA ARG A 53 -29.56 24.73 27.15
C ARG A 53 -30.44 23.83 27.99
N LYS A 54 -30.63 22.56 27.59
CA LYS A 54 -31.38 21.57 28.37
C LYS A 54 -30.79 21.43 29.79
N ARG A 55 -29.47 21.27 29.91
CA ARG A 55 -28.80 21.14 31.22
C ARG A 55 -28.99 22.40 32.08
N GLU A 56 -28.99 23.58 31.47
CA GLU A 56 -29.27 24.84 32.17
C GLU A 56 -30.72 24.89 32.69
N HIS A 57 -31.71 24.54 31.86
CA HIS A 57 -33.11 24.48 32.27
C HIS A 57 -33.35 23.43 33.37
N GLU A 58 -32.74 22.25 33.28
CA GLU A 58 -32.80 21.23 34.33
C GLU A 58 -32.17 21.73 35.64
N ARG A 59 -31.03 22.42 35.55
CA ARG A 59 -30.37 23.02 36.72
C ARG A 59 -31.27 24.07 37.37
N ASN A 60 -31.87 24.96 36.58
CA ASN A 60 -32.78 25.98 37.10
C ASN A 60 -33.99 25.35 37.77
N TYR A 61 -34.62 24.35 37.15
CA TYR A 61 -35.73 23.61 37.77
C TYR A 61 -35.33 22.98 39.12
N ARG A 62 -34.16 22.35 39.20
CA ARG A 62 -33.66 21.77 40.47
C ARG A 62 -33.44 22.82 41.57
N LEU A 63 -33.07 24.05 41.19
CA LEU A 63 -32.81 25.13 42.13
C LEU A 63 -34.08 25.86 42.57
N THR A 64 -35.02 26.10 41.66
CA THR A 64 -36.18 26.98 41.91
C THR A 64 -37.50 26.21 42.07
N GLY A 65 -37.58 24.98 41.57
CA GLY A 65 -38.84 24.23 41.46
C GLY A 65 -39.80 24.76 40.40
N ASP A 66 -39.38 25.71 39.55
CA ASP A 66 -40.23 26.35 38.54
C ASP A 66 -40.65 25.37 37.43
N LEU A 67 -41.95 25.14 37.29
CA LEU A 67 -42.51 24.23 36.30
C LEU A 67 -42.24 24.68 34.85
N ASN A 68 -42.08 25.99 34.60
CA ASN A 68 -41.74 26.48 33.26
C ASN A 68 -40.32 26.03 32.86
N SER A 69 -39.37 26.10 33.80
CA SER A 69 -38.02 25.57 33.60
C SER A 69 -38.01 24.07 33.25
N LYS A 70 -38.92 23.28 33.85
CA LYS A 70 -39.10 21.87 33.47
C LYS A 70 -39.66 21.73 32.06
N GLN A 71 -40.71 22.47 31.72
CA GLN A 71 -41.31 22.44 30.38
C GLN A 71 -40.31 22.83 29.29
N TRP A 72 -39.47 23.85 29.52
CA TRP A 72 -38.40 24.22 28.59
C TRP A 72 -37.32 23.16 28.47
N ALA A 73 -36.96 22.46 29.55
CA ALA A 73 -36.04 21.34 29.47
C ALA A 73 -36.59 20.21 28.61
N ASP A 74 -37.88 19.87 28.76
CA ASP A 74 -38.55 18.84 27.97
C ASP A 74 -38.67 19.24 26.48
N GLN A 75 -39.04 20.50 26.18
CA GLN A 75 -39.09 21.03 24.81
C GLN A 75 -37.71 21.01 24.15
N THR A 76 -36.68 21.54 24.84
CA THR A 76 -35.30 21.53 24.33
C THR A 76 -34.79 20.10 24.11
N ALA A 77 -35.20 19.14 24.94
CA ALA A 77 -34.87 17.73 24.76
C ALA A 77 -35.51 17.13 23.51
N ALA A 78 -36.76 17.49 23.20
CA ALA A 78 -37.45 17.07 21.98
C ALA A 78 -36.78 17.66 20.72
N GLU A 79 -36.48 18.96 20.73
CA GLU A 79 -35.73 19.63 19.64
C GLU A 79 -34.36 18.96 19.42
N ALA A 80 -33.62 18.67 20.49
CA ALA A 80 -32.32 17.98 20.39
C ALA A 80 -32.45 16.56 19.83
N ALA A 81 -33.57 15.88 20.05
CA ALA A 81 -33.83 14.56 19.48
C ALA A 81 -34.12 14.64 17.98
N GLU A 82 -34.91 15.63 17.55
CA GLU A 82 -35.21 15.89 16.14
C GLU A 82 -33.94 16.25 15.35
N THR A 83 -33.11 17.18 15.86
CA THR A 83 -31.85 17.55 15.20
C THR A 83 -30.85 16.38 15.14
N ARG A 84 -30.87 15.46 16.12
CA ARG A 84 -30.04 14.24 16.06
C ARG A 84 -30.51 13.28 14.97
N GLU A 85 -31.82 13.18 14.76
CA GLU A 85 -32.38 12.37 13.69
C GLU A 85 -32.05 12.97 12.32
N GLU A 86 -32.19 14.29 12.17
CA GLU A 86 -31.74 15.00 10.97
C GLU A 86 -30.24 14.81 10.70
N LEU A 87 -29.40 14.88 11.73
CA LEU A 87 -27.97 14.59 11.62
C LEU A 87 -27.70 13.14 11.19
N ARG A 88 -28.50 12.18 11.67
CA ARG A 88 -28.41 10.77 11.27
C ARG A 88 -28.75 10.61 9.80
N GLU A 89 -29.88 11.15 9.36
CA GLU A 89 -30.29 11.14 7.96
C GLU A 89 -29.27 11.84 7.06
N HIS A 90 -28.78 13.02 7.46
CA HIS A 90 -27.76 13.76 6.71
C HIS A 90 -26.47 12.94 6.53
N ARG A 91 -26.04 12.22 7.56
CA ARG A 91 -24.88 11.31 7.49
C ARG A 91 -25.12 10.10 6.61
N GLU A 92 -26.34 9.56 6.58
CA GLU A 92 -26.73 8.50 5.65
C GLU A 92 -26.69 8.98 4.19
N HIS A 93 -26.91 10.28 3.95
CA HIS A 93 -26.85 10.93 2.63
C HIS A 93 -25.47 11.54 2.31
N LYS A 94 -24.39 11.10 2.96
CA LYS A 94 -23.04 11.58 2.65
C LYS A 94 -22.78 11.49 1.14
N PRO A 95 -22.34 12.59 0.47
CA PRO A 95 -21.90 12.55 -0.91
C PRO A 95 -20.91 11.42 -1.05
N LYS A 96 -21.20 10.52 -1.99
CA LYS A 96 -20.27 9.46 -2.33
C LYS A 96 -18.97 10.12 -2.75
N ASP A 97 -17.89 9.81 -2.05
CA ASP A 97 -16.56 10.21 -2.50
C ASP A 97 -16.39 9.60 -3.89
N SER A 98 -16.53 10.41 -4.93
CA SER A 98 -16.21 9.96 -6.26
C SER A 98 -14.75 9.52 -6.25
N ALA A 99 -14.43 8.40 -6.90
CA ALA A 99 -13.05 8.00 -7.06
C ALA A 99 -12.36 8.99 -8.01
N PHE A 100 -11.94 10.10 -7.41
CA PHE A 100 -11.18 11.14 -8.04
C PHE A 100 -9.83 10.56 -8.43
N ILE A 101 -9.37 10.94 -9.62
CA ILE A 101 -7.98 10.75 -9.99
C ILE A 101 -7.17 11.67 -9.08
N ASP A 102 -6.46 11.10 -8.10
CA ASP A 102 -5.48 11.88 -7.34
C ASP A 102 -4.49 12.52 -8.33
N GLU A 103 -4.57 13.85 -8.46
CA GLU A 103 -3.77 14.60 -9.42
C GLU A 103 -2.28 14.51 -9.12
N GLU A 104 -1.91 14.40 -7.85
CA GLU A 104 -0.52 14.29 -7.42
C GLU A 104 0.02 12.91 -7.79
N GLU A 105 -0.75 11.85 -7.53
CA GLU A 105 -0.38 10.49 -7.94
C GLU A 105 -0.34 10.35 -9.47
N LEU A 106 -1.31 10.92 -10.19
CA LEU A 106 -1.31 10.91 -11.65
C LEU A 106 -0.11 11.68 -12.21
N ALA A 107 0.25 12.82 -11.62
CA ALA A 107 1.43 13.58 -12.05
C ALA A 107 2.73 12.81 -11.80
N LYS A 108 2.87 12.17 -10.62
CA LYS A 108 4.01 11.30 -10.31
C LYS A 108 4.10 10.13 -11.31
N TRP A 109 2.97 9.49 -11.58
CA TRP A 109 2.87 8.38 -12.55
C TRP A 109 3.22 8.82 -13.97
N ALA A 110 2.68 9.96 -14.42
CA ALA A 110 2.95 10.51 -15.75
C ALA A 110 4.43 10.87 -15.91
N ASN A 111 5.06 11.45 -14.89
CA ASN A 111 6.49 11.76 -14.91
C ASN A 111 7.36 10.49 -14.98
N LYS A 112 6.98 9.42 -14.25
CA LYS A 112 7.65 8.12 -14.33
C LYS A 112 7.61 7.53 -15.75
N HIS A 113 6.56 7.80 -16.51
CA HIS A 113 6.35 7.26 -17.86
C HIS A 113 6.46 8.32 -18.97
N ARG A 114 7.15 9.44 -18.73
CA ARG A 114 7.23 10.56 -19.69
C ARG A 114 7.80 10.21 -21.06
N GLN A 115 8.55 9.12 -21.16
CA GLN A 115 9.18 8.63 -22.40
C GLN A 115 8.31 7.60 -23.14
N VAL A 116 7.22 7.14 -22.52
CA VAL A 116 6.33 6.14 -23.14
C VAL A 116 5.38 6.87 -24.08
N LYS A 117 5.33 6.43 -25.35
CA LYS A 117 4.27 6.83 -26.27
C LYS A 117 3.03 6.01 -25.97
N TRP A 118 1.90 6.68 -25.77
CA TRP A 118 0.64 6.04 -25.40
C TRP A 118 -0.31 6.00 -26.59
N ARG A 119 -1.02 4.88 -26.76
CA ARG A 119 -2.17 4.78 -27.66
C ARG A 119 -3.43 4.49 -26.85
N GLU A 120 -4.57 4.85 -27.43
CA GLU A 120 -5.87 4.52 -26.85
C GLU A 120 -6.18 3.03 -27.03
N ARG A 121 -6.73 2.42 -26.00
CA ARG A 121 -7.22 1.04 -26.01
C ARG A 121 -8.64 0.98 -25.49
N THR A 122 -9.59 1.07 -26.40
CA THR A 122 -11.02 0.93 -26.09
C THR A 122 -11.36 -0.53 -25.83
N ILE A 123 -12.05 -0.80 -24.73
CA ILE A 123 -12.48 -2.15 -24.36
C ILE A 123 -13.99 -2.22 -24.47
N VAL A 124 -14.45 -3.06 -25.39
CA VAL A 124 -15.89 -3.28 -25.61
C VAL A 124 -16.35 -4.40 -24.69
N VAL A 125 -17.16 -4.06 -23.70
CA VAL A 125 -17.79 -5.03 -22.81
C VAL A 125 -18.98 -5.65 -23.50
N LYS A 126 -18.99 -6.99 -23.61
CA LYS A 126 -20.14 -7.75 -24.08
C LYS A 126 -20.84 -8.39 -22.88
N LEU A 127 -22.04 -7.90 -22.56
CA LEU A 127 -22.83 -8.45 -21.47
C LEU A 127 -23.32 -9.87 -21.82
N PRO A 128 -23.13 -10.86 -20.93
CA PRO A 128 -23.78 -12.15 -21.06
C PRO A 128 -25.31 -12.01 -21.09
N LYS A 129 -25.99 -12.93 -21.80
CA LYS A 129 -27.45 -12.90 -21.93
C LYS A 129 -28.12 -12.94 -20.56
N GLY A 130 -28.95 -11.94 -20.27
CA GLY A 130 -29.72 -11.83 -19.02
C GLY A 130 -28.95 -11.21 -17.84
N GLN A 131 -27.69 -10.78 -18.03
CA GLN A 131 -26.92 -10.10 -16.99
C GLN A 131 -27.06 -8.57 -17.11
N THR A 132 -27.32 -7.89 -16.00
CA THR A 132 -27.32 -6.42 -15.92
C THR A 132 -25.89 -5.86 -15.89
N ALA A 133 -25.71 -4.59 -16.29
CA ALA A 133 -24.39 -3.95 -16.24
C ALA A 133 -23.84 -3.88 -14.80
N THR A 134 -24.71 -3.64 -13.82
CA THR A 134 -24.39 -3.65 -12.37
C THR A 134 -23.90 -5.00 -11.89
N ALA A 135 -24.55 -6.10 -12.28
CA ALA A 135 -24.12 -7.45 -11.94
C ALA A 135 -22.78 -7.80 -12.61
N TYR A 136 -22.57 -7.38 -13.86
CA TYR A 136 -21.31 -7.57 -14.55
C TYR A 136 -20.15 -6.82 -13.88
N LEU A 137 -20.37 -5.54 -13.50
CA LEU A 137 -19.39 -4.75 -12.73
C LEU A 137 -19.03 -5.43 -11.40
N THR A 138 -20.02 -6.00 -10.72
CA THR A 138 -19.80 -6.70 -9.44
C THR A 138 -18.91 -7.93 -9.62
N ASN A 139 -19.13 -8.71 -10.69
CA ASN A 139 -18.27 -9.84 -11.02
C ASN A 139 -16.85 -9.40 -11.42
N ALA A 140 -16.73 -8.34 -12.21
CA ALA A 140 -15.41 -7.79 -12.60
C ALA A 140 -14.61 -7.34 -11.37
N ARG A 141 -15.28 -6.68 -10.41
CA ARG A 141 -14.68 -6.29 -9.13
C ARG A 141 -14.14 -7.46 -8.34
N GLU A 142 -14.89 -8.56 -8.28
CA GLU A 142 -14.43 -9.74 -7.55
C GLU A 142 -13.22 -10.37 -8.23
N GLN A 143 -13.19 -10.43 -9.56
CA GLN A 143 -12.02 -10.92 -10.30
C GLN A 143 -10.78 -10.06 -10.04
N VAL A 144 -10.91 -8.73 -10.00
CA VAL A 144 -9.84 -7.81 -9.62
C VAL A 144 -9.38 -8.07 -8.18
N ASN A 145 -10.30 -8.26 -7.23
CA ASN A 145 -9.97 -8.57 -5.84
C ASN A 145 -9.21 -9.90 -5.71
N VAL A 146 -9.61 -10.93 -6.47
CA VAL A 146 -8.90 -12.22 -6.53
C VAL A 146 -7.49 -12.04 -7.11
N ALA A 147 -7.35 -11.30 -8.21
CA ALA A 147 -6.05 -11.05 -8.84
C ALA A 147 -5.10 -10.25 -7.95
N ARG A 148 -5.60 -9.22 -7.23
CA ARG A 148 -4.81 -8.46 -6.24
C ARG A 148 -4.33 -9.35 -5.09
N ARG A 149 -5.21 -10.23 -4.58
CA ARG A 149 -4.82 -11.23 -3.56
C ARG A 149 -3.74 -12.17 -4.08
N ALA A 150 -3.88 -12.68 -5.31
CA ALA A 150 -2.88 -13.54 -5.93
C ALA A 150 -1.52 -12.83 -6.12
N LEU A 151 -1.52 -11.58 -6.59
CA LEU A 151 -0.30 -10.79 -6.71
C LEU A 151 0.38 -10.60 -5.35
N LYS A 152 -0.38 -10.25 -4.31
CA LYS A 152 0.16 -10.09 -2.95
C LYS A 152 0.78 -11.39 -2.43
N LEU A 153 0.15 -12.54 -2.69
CA LEU A 153 0.71 -13.84 -2.31
C LEU A 153 2.06 -14.08 -2.99
N ILE A 154 2.19 -13.78 -4.29
CA ILE A 154 3.45 -13.90 -5.04
C ILE A 154 4.52 -12.96 -4.47
N GLU A 155 4.16 -11.71 -4.16
CA GLU A 155 5.11 -10.71 -3.61
C GLU A 155 5.63 -11.12 -2.23
N THR A 156 4.78 -11.73 -1.39
CA THR A 156 5.14 -12.18 -0.04
C THR A 156 5.62 -13.63 0.04
N ALA A 157 5.70 -14.33 -1.09
CA ALA A 157 6.12 -15.73 -1.12
C ALA A 157 7.53 -15.89 -0.52
N PRO A 158 7.76 -16.90 0.34
CA PRO A 158 9.10 -17.16 0.85
C PRO A 158 10.04 -17.61 -0.27
N LEU A 159 11.36 -17.51 -0.04
CA LEU A 159 12.34 -18.12 -0.93
C LEU A 159 12.22 -19.64 -0.89
N THR A 160 12.71 -20.29 -1.95
CA THR A 160 12.80 -21.75 -1.97
C THR A 160 13.71 -22.26 -0.85
N ALA A 161 13.46 -23.47 -0.35
CA ALA A 161 14.28 -24.06 0.71
C ALA A 161 15.75 -24.12 0.29
N ASP A 162 16.04 -24.43 -0.97
CA ASP A 162 17.40 -24.55 -1.48
C ASP A 162 18.13 -23.20 -1.51
N GLU A 163 17.48 -22.13 -1.96
CA GLU A 163 18.06 -20.78 -1.92
C GLU A 163 18.23 -20.27 -0.47
N ALA A 164 17.26 -20.54 0.40
CA ALA A 164 17.34 -20.18 1.81
C ALA A 164 18.51 -20.91 2.50
N VAL A 165 18.71 -22.20 2.19
CA VAL A 165 19.86 -22.99 2.66
C VAL A 165 21.16 -22.42 2.08
N ALA A 166 21.21 -22.08 0.79
CA ALA A 166 22.40 -21.50 0.18
C ALA A 166 22.77 -20.16 0.83
N GLN A 167 21.80 -19.27 1.05
CA GLN A 167 22.00 -18.00 1.72
C GLN A 167 22.47 -18.20 3.17
N ALA A 168 21.80 -19.06 3.95
CA ALA A 168 22.19 -19.35 5.32
C ALA A 168 23.61 -19.94 5.40
N THR A 169 23.94 -20.85 4.48
CA THR A 169 25.29 -21.44 4.37
C THR A 169 26.34 -20.38 4.06
N SER A 170 26.03 -19.43 3.16
CA SER A 170 26.93 -18.31 2.86
C SER A 170 27.15 -17.42 4.08
N CYS A 171 26.11 -17.11 4.84
CA CYS A 171 26.22 -16.34 6.08
C CYS A 171 27.06 -17.07 7.13
N ILE A 172 26.83 -18.37 7.34
CA ILE A 172 27.60 -19.19 8.28
C ILE A 172 29.07 -19.25 7.87
N LYS A 173 29.36 -19.42 6.57
CA LYS A 173 30.73 -19.37 6.02
C LYS A 173 31.41 -18.04 6.30
N ALA A 174 30.71 -16.92 6.13
CA ALA A 174 31.25 -15.60 6.41
C ALA A 174 31.56 -15.42 7.91
N ILE A 175 30.67 -15.88 8.79
CA ILE A 175 30.90 -15.85 10.25
C ILE A 175 32.10 -16.74 10.63
N ALA A 176 32.16 -17.97 10.10
CA ALA A 176 33.26 -18.89 10.34
C ALA A 176 34.61 -18.33 9.87
N ALA A 177 34.64 -17.66 8.71
CA ALA A 177 35.84 -17.01 8.19
C ALA A 177 36.32 -15.88 9.10
N ASN A 178 35.40 -15.06 9.62
CA ASN A 178 35.73 -13.99 10.58
C ASN A 178 36.12 -14.54 11.97
N GLY A 179 35.63 -15.73 12.33
CA GLY A 179 35.92 -16.40 13.59
C GLY A 179 37.23 -17.20 13.61
N ALA A 180 37.94 -17.30 12.49
CA ALA A 180 39.20 -18.04 12.41
C ALA A 180 40.31 -17.28 13.17
N PRO A 181 41.01 -17.92 14.13
CA PRO A 181 42.17 -17.33 14.78
C PRO A 181 43.29 -17.06 13.77
N ASP A 182 43.96 -15.92 13.91
CA ASP A 182 45.16 -15.62 13.13
C ASP A 182 46.40 -16.20 13.82
N LEU A 183 47.00 -17.18 13.14
CA LEU A 183 48.17 -17.92 13.60
C LEU A 183 49.47 -17.46 12.92
N ARG A 184 49.44 -16.41 12.08
CA ARG A 184 50.60 -15.98 11.27
C ARG A 184 51.84 -15.71 12.12
N ASP A 185 51.64 -15.10 13.29
CA ASP A 185 52.73 -14.71 14.18
C ASP A 185 53.24 -15.85 15.07
N LEU A 186 52.47 -16.94 15.23
CA LEU A 186 52.84 -18.08 16.07
C LEU A 186 54.10 -18.80 15.57
N SER A 187 54.34 -18.76 14.26
CA SER A 187 55.51 -19.35 13.61
C SER A 187 56.72 -18.41 13.54
N ARG A 188 56.58 -17.16 14.02
CA ARG A 188 57.59 -16.11 13.89
C ARG A 188 58.26 -15.82 15.24
N LEU A 189 59.56 -15.55 15.18
CA LEU A 189 60.26 -14.89 16.27
C LEU A 189 60.16 -13.37 16.07
N LEU A 190 59.50 -12.71 17.01
CA LEU A 190 59.27 -11.27 16.98
C LEU A 190 60.19 -10.59 18.00
N PRO A 191 60.75 -9.41 17.68
CA PRO A 191 61.49 -8.61 18.64
C PRO A 191 60.56 -8.11 19.75
N SER A 192 60.97 -8.29 20.99
CA SER A 192 60.29 -7.79 22.19
C SER A 192 60.88 -6.44 22.62
N PRO A 193 60.14 -5.56 23.35
CA PRO A 193 60.65 -4.25 23.78
C PRO A 193 61.91 -4.29 24.66
N ASP A 194 62.19 -5.44 25.30
CA ASP A 194 63.40 -5.71 26.08
C ASP A 194 64.59 -6.19 25.23
N GLY A 195 64.46 -6.19 23.90
CA GLY A 195 65.51 -6.60 22.95
C GLY A 195 65.66 -8.11 22.79
N ARG A 196 64.87 -8.92 23.50
CA ARG A 196 64.87 -10.39 23.35
C ARG A 196 63.95 -10.81 22.20
N GLN A 197 64.23 -11.97 21.60
CA GLN A 197 63.28 -12.58 20.68
C GLN A 197 62.23 -13.37 21.46
N ARG A 198 60.96 -13.18 21.12
CA ARG A 198 59.84 -13.95 21.65
C ARG A 198 59.06 -14.59 20.52
N GLN A 199 58.44 -15.73 20.78
CA GLN A 199 57.46 -16.30 19.85
C GLN A 199 56.23 -15.37 19.78
N GLY A 200 55.67 -15.17 18.59
CA GLY A 200 54.41 -14.44 18.44
C GLY A 200 53.23 -15.18 19.08
N ASN A 201 52.14 -14.45 19.33
CA ASN A 201 50.94 -14.98 19.99
C ASN A 201 49.84 -15.29 18.97
N ILE A 202 48.87 -16.11 19.38
CA ILE A 202 47.61 -16.29 18.64
C ILE A 202 46.78 -15.01 18.75
N SER A 203 46.34 -14.47 17.62
CA SER A 203 45.36 -13.39 17.60
C SER A 203 43.96 -13.99 17.44
N TRP A 204 43.15 -13.86 18.49
CA TRP A 204 41.78 -14.37 18.52
C TRP A 204 40.82 -13.39 17.83
N PRO A 205 39.72 -13.87 17.23
CA PRO A 205 38.72 -12.98 16.63
C PRO A 205 38.12 -12.07 17.70
N GLN A 206 38.00 -10.77 17.38
CA GLN A 206 37.46 -9.76 18.28
C GLN A 206 36.29 -9.03 17.64
N THR A 207 35.27 -8.72 18.44
CA THR A 207 34.12 -7.90 18.07
C THR A 207 34.07 -6.67 18.99
N HIS A 208 33.58 -5.57 18.45
CA HIS A 208 33.49 -4.29 19.16
C HIS A 208 32.08 -4.10 19.75
N THR A 209 31.99 -3.68 21.01
CA THR A 209 30.70 -3.36 21.64
C THR A 209 30.15 -2.02 21.14
N ARG A 210 28.92 -1.66 21.52
CA ARG A 210 28.40 -0.31 21.24
C ARG A 210 29.20 0.79 21.96
N ASP A 211 29.93 0.43 23.00
CA ASP A 211 30.59 1.36 23.93
C ASP A 211 32.06 1.64 23.60
N GLY A 212 32.66 0.99 22.59
CA GLY A 212 34.08 1.21 22.27
C GLY A 212 35.00 0.01 22.50
N ASP A 213 34.51 -1.00 23.21
CA ASP A 213 35.38 -2.04 23.78
C ASP A 213 35.48 -3.26 22.87
N TRP A 214 36.69 -3.79 22.75
CA TRP A 214 36.97 -5.03 22.03
C TRP A 214 36.87 -6.23 22.96
N PHE A 215 36.13 -7.26 22.56
CA PHE A 215 36.05 -8.54 23.28
C PHE A 215 36.20 -9.72 22.31
N ASN A 216 36.63 -10.86 22.81
CA ASN A 216 36.78 -12.06 22.01
C ASN A 216 35.41 -12.55 21.53
N ASP A 217 35.26 -12.75 20.21
CA ASP A 217 34.02 -13.22 19.62
C ASP A 217 33.89 -14.74 19.76
N GLY A 218 33.45 -15.18 20.94
CA GLY A 218 33.26 -16.60 21.25
C GLY A 218 32.20 -17.27 20.36
N PHE A 219 31.25 -16.51 19.81
CA PHE A 219 30.24 -17.05 18.90
C PHE A 219 30.85 -17.34 17.53
N ALA A 220 31.59 -16.39 16.95
CA ALA A 220 32.28 -16.60 15.68
C ALA A 220 33.30 -17.74 15.78
N LEU A 221 34.04 -17.82 16.90
CA LEU A 221 34.98 -18.92 17.17
C LEU A 221 34.26 -20.28 17.24
N PHE A 222 33.11 -20.35 17.91
CA PHE A 222 32.29 -21.57 17.95
C PHE A 222 31.83 -21.98 16.54
N VAL A 223 31.30 -21.04 15.77
CA VAL A 223 30.85 -21.27 14.38
C VAL A 223 32.01 -21.73 13.49
N TRP A 224 33.21 -21.20 13.68
CA TRP A 224 34.42 -21.67 12.99
C TRP A 224 34.74 -23.14 13.30
N THR A 225 34.72 -23.53 14.59
CA THR A 225 35.02 -24.93 14.98
C THR A 225 33.94 -25.93 14.59
N MET A 226 32.67 -25.52 14.54
CA MET A 226 31.50 -26.39 14.37
C MET A 226 30.74 -26.11 13.06
N GLN A 227 31.41 -25.54 12.06
CA GLN A 227 30.78 -25.00 10.85
C GLN A 227 29.84 -25.99 10.15
N ASP A 228 30.27 -27.23 9.94
CA ASP A 228 29.49 -28.26 9.25
C ASP A 228 28.25 -28.67 10.06
N VAL A 229 28.39 -28.80 11.39
CA VAL A 229 27.30 -29.17 12.29
C VAL A 229 26.23 -28.07 12.33
N VAL A 230 26.66 -26.81 12.43
CA VAL A 230 25.75 -25.66 12.42
C VAL A 230 25.05 -25.55 11.07
N THR A 231 25.78 -25.71 9.96
CA THR A 231 25.21 -25.65 8.61
C THR A 231 24.18 -26.76 8.38
N ALA A 232 24.50 -28.00 8.75
CA ALA A 232 23.58 -29.12 8.63
C ALA A 232 22.32 -28.93 9.49
N LYS A 233 22.48 -28.45 10.73
CA LYS A 233 21.34 -28.21 11.64
C LYS A 233 20.41 -27.12 11.09
N ILE A 234 20.96 -25.99 10.65
CA ILE A 234 20.17 -24.90 10.06
C ILE A 234 19.51 -25.36 8.75
N ALA A 235 20.21 -26.09 7.90
CA ALA A 235 19.63 -26.61 6.67
C ALA A 235 18.45 -27.57 6.92
N SER A 236 18.55 -28.42 7.95
CA SER A 236 17.45 -29.31 8.35
C SER A 236 16.23 -28.53 8.84
N GLU A 237 16.45 -27.43 9.56
CA GLU A 237 15.38 -26.60 10.12
C GLU A 237 14.67 -25.79 9.02
N ILE A 238 15.43 -25.25 8.06
CA ILE A 238 14.87 -24.58 6.87
C ILE A 238 14.01 -25.55 6.07
N LYS A 239 14.50 -26.77 5.81
CA LYS A 239 13.74 -27.79 5.09
C LYS A 239 12.46 -28.20 5.84
N ARG A 240 12.51 -28.26 7.17
CA ARG A 240 11.35 -28.58 8.02
C ARG A 240 10.26 -27.49 7.97
N THR A 241 10.66 -26.24 7.83
CA THR A 241 9.77 -25.06 7.84
C THR A 241 9.42 -24.55 6.44
N ALA A 242 9.85 -25.27 5.39
CA ALA A 242 9.60 -24.93 4.00
C ALA A 242 8.09 -24.90 3.71
N LYS A 243 7.64 -23.87 3.00
CA LYS A 243 6.25 -23.72 2.57
C LYS A 243 6.07 -24.14 1.11
N PRO A 244 4.92 -24.71 0.73
CA PRO A 244 4.67 -25.17 -0.63
C PRO A 244 4.53 -24.03 -1.65
N ASP A 245 4.26 -22.80 -1.21
CA ASP A 245 4.10 -21.61 -2.05
C ASP A 245 5.39 -20.79 -2.23
N ALA A 246 6.54 -21.38 -1.88
CA ALA A 246 7.83 -20.73 -2.05
C ALA A 246 8.14 -20.44 -3.54
N LEU A 247 8.74 -19.28 -3.79
CA LEU A 247 9.14 -18.83 -5.12
C LEU A 247 10.61 -18.46 -5.15
N SER A 248 11.30 -18.92 -6.18
CA SER A 248 12.70 -18.59 -6.38
C SER A 248 12.90 -17.10 -6.67
N ALA A 249 14.09 -16.59 -6.38
CA ALA A 249 14.42 -15.19 -6.64
C ALA A 249 14.36 -14.86 -8.14
N THR A 250 14.61 -15.84 -9.00
CA THR A 250 14.58 -15.72 -10.47
C THR A 250 13.16 -15.82 -11.04
N GLU A 251 12.30 -16.71 -10.53
CA GLU A 251 10.92 -16.87 -11.01
C GLU A 251 9.99 -15.77 -10.52
N ARG A 252 10.25 -15.23 -9.32
CA ARG A 252 9.42 -14.20 -8.70
C ARG A 252 9.17 -12.97 -9.58
N PRO A 253 10.17 -12.30 -10.17
CA PRO A 253 9.92 -11.13 -11.02
C PRO A 253 9.08 -11.47 -12.26
N HIS A 254 9.25 -12.67 -12.84
CA HIS A 254 8.44 -13.12 -13.97
C HIS A 254 6.97 -13.29 -13.55
N LYS A 255 6.71 -14.05 -12.48
CA LYS A 255 5.34 -14.26 -11.97
C LYS A 255 4.68 -12.95 -11.53
N ILE A 256 5.43 -12.02 -10.95
CA ILE A 256 4.94 -10.68 -10.61
C ILE A 256 4.55 -9.92 -11.88
N SER A 257 5.37 -9.97 -12.94
CA SER A 257 5.07 -9.31 -14.21
C SER A 257 3.81 -9.87 -14.85
N GLU A 258 3.68 -11.19 -14.95
CA GLU A 258 2.49 -11.87 -15.47
C GLU A 258 1.24 -11.54 -14.66
N ALA A 259 1.33 -11.60 -13.32
CA ALA A 259 0.21 -11.28 -12.43
C ALA A 259 -0.20 -9.81 -12.55
N LYS A 260 0.75 -8.87 -12.70
CA LYS A 260 0.47 -7.45 -12.93
C LYS A 260 -0.17 -7.21 -14.29
N ALA A 261 0.30 -7.86 -15.35
CA ALA A 261 -0.33 -7.79 -16.66
C ALA A 261 -1.77 -8.31 -16.62
N ARG A 262 -2.00 -9.45 -15.97
CA ARG A 262 -3.34 -10.02 -15.79
C ARG A 262 -4.25 -9.10 -14.96
N LEU A 263 -3.73 -8.52 -13.88
CA LEU A 263 -4.45 -7.57 -13.05
C LEU A 263 -4.85 -6.34 -13.86
N LEU A 264 -3.93 -5.76 -14.65
CA LEU A 264 -4.19 -4.61 -15.49
C LEU A 264 -5.33 -4.88 -16.49
N GLU A 265 -5.35 -6.06 -17.13
CA GLU A 265 -6.43 -6.47 -18.04
C GLU A 265 -7.79 -6.60 -17.33
N LEU A 266 -7.81 -7.11 -16.10
CA LEU A 266 -9.03 -7.20 -15.31
C LEU A 266 -9.52 -5.83 -14.84
N GLU A 267 -8.61 -4.93 -14.44
CA GLU A 267 -8.93 -3.56 -14.05
C GLU A 267 -9.48 -2.75 -15.23
N ARG A 268 -8.94 -3.00 -16.42
CA ARG A 268 -9.43 -2.49 -17.71
C ARG A 268 -10.86 -2.93 -18.01
N LEU A 269 -11.17 -4.21 -17.80
CA LEU A 269 -12.52 -4.74 -17.93
C LEU A 269 -13.47 -4.17 -16.86
N GLU A 270 -12.99 -4.01 -15.62
CA GLU A 270 -13.76 -3.38 -14.54
C GLU A 270 -14.10 -1.92 -14.89
N GLU A 271 -13.14 -1.14 -15.39
CA GLU A 271 -13.39 0.26 -15.77
C GLU A 271 -14.39 0.36 -16.92
N ALA A 272 -14.25 -0.48 -17.94
CA ALA A 272 -15.23 -0.50 -19.03
C ALA A 272 -16.63 -0.93 -18.55
N ALA A 273 -16.72 -1.89 -17.61
CA ALA A 273 -17.96 -2.27 -16.97
C ALA A 273 -18.55 -1.15 -16.12
N PHE A 274 -17.70 -0.39 -15.43
CA PHE A 274 -18.10 0.74 -14.62
C PHE A 274 -18.73 1.84 -15.48
N LEU A 275 -18.08 2.20 -16.58
CA LEU A 275 -18.61 3.21 -17.51
C LEU A 275 -20.01 2.81 -18.00
N LEU A 276 -20.18 1.57 -18.46
CA LEU A 276 -21.49 1.05 -18.89
C LEU A 276 -22.54 1.08 -17.77
N ALA A 277 -22.18 0.59 -16.57
CA ALA A 277 -23.12 0.53 -15.45
C ALA A 277 -23.45 1.93 -14.89
N SER A 278 -22.53 2.89 -15.01
CA SER A 278 -22.72 4.27 -14.54
C SER A 278 -23.74 5.05 -15.38
N GLU A 279 -23.93 4.67 -16.65
CA GLU A 279 -25.00 5.21 -17.50
C GLU A 279 -26.38 4.78 -16.98
N GLU A 280 -26.52 3.53 -16.52
CA GLU A 280 -27.75 3.01 -15.94
C GLU A 280 -27.98 3.50 -14.50
N ASN A 281 -26.90 3.60 -13.71
CA ASN A 281 -26.94 3.99 -12.32
C ASN A 281 -25.80 4.96 -11.97
N PRO A 282 -26.06 6.28 -12.03
CA PRO A 282 -25.06 7.31 -11.69
C PRO A 282 -24.58 7.29 -10.24
N SER A 283 -25.27 6.56 -9.35
CA SER A 283 -24.85 6.43 -7.95
C SER A 283 -23.73 5.41 -7.74
N LEU A 284 -23.34 4.65 -8.78
CA LEU A 284 -22.22 3.72 -8.67
C LEU A 284 -20.92 4.47 -8.49
N GLU A 285 -20.13 4.06 -7.50
CA GLU A 285 -18.80 4.59 -7.28
C GLU A 285 -17.80 3.87 -8.15
N ARG A 286 -16.83 4.57 -8.72
CA ARG A 286 -15.66 3.95 -9.36
C ARG A 286 -14.72 3.39 -8.30
N ARG A 287 -13.97 2.33 -8.60
CA ARG A 287 -12.98 1.77 -7.65
C ARG A 287 -11.79 2.73 -7.48
N ARG A 288 -11.35 2.90 -6.23
CA ARG A 288 -10.11 3.64 -5.92
C ARG A 288 -8.86 2.80 -6.16
N GLY A 289 -7.79 3.48 -6.57
CA GLY A 289 -6.49 2.86 -6.80
C GLY A 289 -6.49 1.84 -7.96
N LEU A 290 -7.30 2.08 -8.99
CA LEU A 290 -7.13 1.41 -10.29
C LEU A 290 -5.82 1.89 -10.93
N ASP A 291 -5.15 1.03 -11.69
CA ASP A 291 -4.00 1.48 -12.48
C ASP A 291 -4.44 2.58 -13.46
N PHE A 292 -3.65 3.66 -13.56
CA PHE A 292 -3.97 4.79 -14.43
C PHE A 292 -4.09 4.38 -15.91
N GLN A 293 -3.41 3.33 -16.35
CA GLN A 293 -3.57 2.80 -17.71
C GLN A 293 -4.96 2.21 -17.93
N ALA A 294 -5.50 1.48 -16.95
CA ALA A 294 -6.86 0.95 -17.01
C ALA A 294 -7.88 2.09 -16.98
N LEU A 295 -7.70 3.01 -16.04
CA LEU A 295 -8.59 4.15 -15.82
C LEU A 295 -8.70 5.07 -17.05
N LEU A 296 -7.56 5.35 -17.68
CA LEU A 296 -7.48 6.21 -18.86
C LEU A 296 -7.75 5.46 -20.17
N GLN A 297 -7.85 4.13 -20.12
CA GLN A 297 -7.97 3.23 -21.28
C GLN A 297 -6.85 3.46 -22.30
N ILE A 298 -5.61 3.47 -21.81
CA ILE A 298 -4.40 3.65 -22.62
C ILE A 298 -3.48 2.45 -22.47
N GLU A 299 -2.61 2.26 -23.46
CA GLU A 299 -1.52 1.30 -23.39
C GLU A 299 -0.25 1.83 -24.08
N PRO A 300 0.92 1.30 -23.71
CA PRO A 300 2.15 1.64 -24.41
C PRO A 300 2.05 1.28 -25.89
N THR A 301 2.55 2.16 -26.75
CA THR A 301 2.68 1.86 -28.18
C THR A 301 3.76 0.79 -28.34
N PRO A 302 3.46 -0.34 -29.00
CA PRO A 302 4.43 -1.38 -29.30
C PRO A 302 5.66 -0.83 -30.02
N ALA A 303 6.86 -1.36 -29.71
CA ALA A 303 8.11 -0.82 -30.26
C ALA A 303 8.21 -0.95 -31.79
N ASP A 304 7.64 -2.02 -32.34
CA ASP A 304 7.51 -2.29 -33.77
C ASP A 304 6.66 -1.25 -34.51
N GLU A 305 5.69 -0.63 -33.84
CA GLU A 305 4.87 0.45 -34.43
C GLU A 305 5.58 1.82 -34.41
N LEU A 306 6.65 1.97 -33.62
CA LEU A 306 7.40 3.22 -33.51
C LEU A 306 8.41 3.44 -34.63
N GLU A 307 8.78 2.37 -35.36
CA GLU A 307 9.78 2.44 -36.44
C GLU A 307 9.18 2.91 -37.77
N PHE A 308 7.86 2.90 -37.92
CA PHE A 308 7.16 3.18 -39.19
C PHE A 308 6.38 4.52 -39.23
N GLY A 309 6.51 5.38 -38.20
CA GLY A 309 5.77 6.65 -38.10
C GLY A 309 6.57 7.79 -37.51
#